data_AF-A0A9P4U371-F1
#
_entry.id   AF-A0A9P4U371-F1
#
_cell.length_a   1.000
_cell.length_b   1.000
_cell.length_c   1.000
_cell.angle_alpha   90.00
_cell.angle_beta   90.00
_cell.angle_gamma   90.00
#
_symmetry.space_group_name_H-M   'P 1'
#
loop_
_entity.id
_entity.type
_entity.pdbx_description
1 polymer ?
#
loop_
_entity_poly.entity_id
_entity_poly.type
_entity_poly.pdbx_seq_one_letter_code
_entity_poly.pdbx_strand_id
1 'polypeptide(L)'
;PVGETLKPVQEQINRIRWDKSLDVTDYAIVYEDRFDGLMERDVDVLTGESTDESFIPQSRIKSIKRKSTGQVVWHRNERLDLLSL
;
A
#
# COMPACT_ATOMS: atom_id res chain seq x y z
N PRO A 1 21.16 -11.22 -15.20
CA PRO A 1 19.79 -10.79 -14.95
C PRO A 1 19.55 -10.61 -13.43
N VAL A 2 19.75 -9.39 -12.93
CA VAL A 2 19.33 -9.06 -11.57
C VAL A 2 17.81 -9.03 -11.61
N GLY A 3 17.19 -10.13 -11.17
CA GLY A 3 15.74 -10.17 -11.02
C GLY A 3 15.37 -9.19 -9.93
N GLU A 4 14.85 -8.02 -10.30
CA GLU A 4 14.34 -7.06 -9.34
C GLU A 4 13.22 -7.72 -8.55
N THR A 5 13.56 -8.06 -7.30
CA THR A 5 12.64 -8.66 -6.36
C THR A 5 11.58 -7.61 -6.04
N LEU A 6 10.32 -7.89 -6.38
CA LEU A 6 9.20 -7.03 -6.01
C LEU A 6 9.25 -6.83 -4.50
N LYS A 7 9.45 -5.58 -4.08
CA LYS A 7 9.54 -5.27 -2.66
C LYS A 7 8.21 -5.56 -1.97
N PRO A 8 8.24 -6.07 -0.72
CA PRO A 8 7.03 -6.36 0.02
C PRO A 8 6.25 -5.08 0.31
N VAL A 9 4.94 -5.21 0.44
CA VAL A 9 4.03 -4.08 0.71
C VAL A 9 4.45 -3.24 1.92
N GLN A 10 5.06 -3.86 2.93
CA GLN A 10 5.58 -3.15 4.09
C GLN A 10 6.70 -2.19 3.78
N GLU A 11 7.63 -2.59 2.90
CA GLU A 11 8.71 -1.70 2.52
C GLU A 11 8.17 -0.49 1.76
N GLN A 12 7.11 -0.69 0.97
CA GLN A 12 6.43 0.39 0.26
C GLN A 12 5.66 1.32 1.19
N ILE A 13 4.90 0.78 2.14
CA ILE A 13 4.20 1.58 3.16
C ILE A 13 5.22 2.38 3.99
N ASN A 14 6.32 1.75 4.40
CA ASN A 14 7.38 2.44 5.12
C ASN A 14 8.02 3.54 4.27
N ARG A 15 8.23 3.32 2.97
CA ARG A 15 8.73 4.35 2.06
C ARG A 15 7.78 5.54 1.99
N ILE A 16 6.49 5.30 1.72
CA ILE A 16 5.47 6.35 1.67
C ILE A 16 5.41 7.15 2.98
N ARG A 17 5.59 6.47 4.11
CA ARG A 17 5.55 7.09 5.45
C ARG A 17 6.76 7.98 5.75
N TRP A 18 7.97 7.51 5.41
CA TRP A 18 9.20 8.14 5.87
C TRP A 18 9.89 9.01 4.81
N ASP A 19 9.54 8.83 3.54
CA ASP A 19 10.06 9.64 2.45
C ASP A 19 9.38 11.01 2.45
N LYS A 20 10.13 12.05 2.84
CA LYS A 20 9.63 13.44 2.93
C LYS A 20 9.18 14.03 1.59
N SER A 21 9.54 13.40 0.47
CA SER A 21 9.08 13.83 -0.86
C SER A 21 7.68 13.33 -1.19
N LEU A 22 7.16 12.36 -0.42
CA LEU A 22 5.86 11.75 -0.59
C LEU A 22 4.90 12.27 0.48
N ASP A 23 3.65 12.51 0.08
CA ASP A 23 2.57 12.83 1.01
C ASP A 23 1.81 11.54 1.35
N VAL A 24 1.98 11.03 2.57
CA VAL A 24 1.32 9.80 3.04
C VAL A 24 -0.21 9.86 2.90
N THR A 25 -0.79 11.06 3.01
CA THR A 25 -2.24 11.26 2.88
C THR A 25 -2.71 11.18 1.44
N ASP A 26 -1.82 11.17 0.45
CA ASP A 26 -2.11 10.99 -0.98
C ASP A 26 -2.10 9.51 -1.40
N TYR A 27 -1.92 8.57 -0.48
CA TYR A 27 -1.89 7.14 -0.80
C TYR A 27 -2.95 6.34 -0.06
N ALA A 28 -3.51 5.35 -0.77
CA ALA A 28 -4.43 4.35 -0.24
C ALA A 28 -3.96 2.95 -0.59
N ILE A 29 -4.19 2.00 0.32
CA ILE A 29 -4.07 0.57 0.05
C ILE A 29 -5.37 0.05 -0.55
N VAL A 30 -5.26 -0.95 -1.41
CA VAL A 30 -6.37 -1.81 -1.84
C VAL A 30 -6.13 -3.18 -1.23
N TYR A 31 -7.11 -3.67 -0.46
CA TYR A 31 -7.02 -4.95 0.21
C TYR A 31 -8.29 -5.78 -0.02
N GLU A 32 -8.15 -7.08 0.15
CA GLU A 32 -9.27 -8.02 0.08
C GLU A 32 -9.86 -8.18 1.48
N ASP A 33 -11.04 -7.60 1.69
CA ASP A 33 -11.86 -7.83 2.88
C ASP A 33 -12.55 -9.20 2.82
N ARG A 34 -12.85 -9.75 3.99
CA ARG A 34 -13.46 -11.08 4.13
C ARG A 34 -14.95 -11.12 3.76
N PHE A 35 -15.61 -9.97 3.69
CA PHE A 35 -17.05 -9.85 3.41
C PHE A 35 -17.32 -8.99 2.18
N ASP A 36 -16.61 -7.87 2.03
CA ASP A 36 -16.94 -6.84 1.04
C ASP A 36 -16.09 -6.90 -0.25
N GLY A 37 -15.14 -7.84 -0.35
CA GLY A 37 -14.27 -7.97 -1.51
C GLY A 37 -13.13 -6.95 -1.52
N LEU A 38 -12.86 -6.30 -2.65
CA LEU A 38 -11.78 -5.30 -2.72
C LEU A 38 -12.21 -3.98 -2.08
N MET A 39 -11.51 -3.58 -1.03
CA MET A 39 -11.73 -2.35 -0.31
C MET A 39 -10.51 -1.43 -0.37
N GLU A 40 -10.76 -0.12 -0.32
CA GLU A 40 -9.72 0.91 -0.26
C GLU A 40 -9.62 1.49 1.16
N ARG A 41 -8.41 1.75 1.65
CA ARG A 41 -8.17 2.43 2.93
C ARG A 41 -6.91 3.28 2.86
N ASP A 42 -6.95 4.45 3.49
CA ASP A 42 -5.81 5.36 3.50
C ASP A 42 -4.59 4.73 4.18
N VAL A 43 -3.41 4.96 3.61
CA VAL A 43 -2.14 4.44 4.17
C VAL A 43 -1.88 5.02 5.56
N ASP A 44 -2.19 6.31 5.75
CA ASP A 44 -2.05 6.99 7.04
C ASP A 44 -2.78 6.25 8.18
N VAL A 45 -3.99 5.73 7.91
CA VAL A 45 -4.82 5.01 8.88
C VAL A 45 -4.19 3.67 9.33
N LEU A 46 -3.38 3.04 8.49
CA LEU A 46 -2.66 1.80 8.86
C LEU A 46 -1.51 2.06 9.83
N THR A 47 -1.06 3.31 9.95
CA THR A 47 0.13 3.68 10.72
C THR A 47 -0.18 4.20 12.12
N GLY A 48 -1.45 4.50 12.41
CA GLY A 48 -1.91 4.86 13.75
C GLY A 48 -1.95 3.64 14.67
N GLU A 49 -1.64 3.84 15.96
CA GLU A 49 -1.83 2.88 17.06
C GLU A 49 -3.33 2.56 17.25
N SER A 50 -3.96 1.93 16.27
CA SER A 50 -5.37 1.55 16.33
C SER A 50 -5.49 0.24 17.11
N THR A 51 -5.78 0.38 18.40
CA THR A 51 -5.91 -0.72 19.36
C THR A 51 -7.15 -1.60 19.14
N ASP A 52 -8.11 -1.25 18.28
CA ASP A 52 -9.38 -1.98 18.22
C ASP A 52 -9.87 -2.19 16.77
N GLU A 53 -10.02 -3.47 16.39
CA GLU A 53 -10.95 -4.01 15.37
C GLU A 53 -10.77 -3.68 13.88
N SER A 54 -9.92 -2.72 13.48
CA SER A 54 -9.74 -2.31 12.06
C SER A 54 -8.41 -2.71 11.40
N PHE A 55 -7.65 -3.62 12.02
CA PHE A 55 -6.34 -4.04 11.52
C PHE A 55 -6.45 -4.79 10.18
N ILE A 56 -5.85 -4.24 9.11
CA ILE A 56 -5.75 -4.91 7.80
C ILE A 56 -4.43 -5.71 7.74
N PRO A 57 -4.48 -7.05 7.70
CA PRO A 57 -3.29 -7.85 7.54
C PRO A 57 -2.57 -7.52 6.23
N GLN A 58 -1.25 -7.36 6.31
CA GLN A 58 -0.41 -7.00 5.17
C GLN A 58 -0.51 -7.99 4.01
N SER A 59 -0.73 -9.28 4.33
CA SER A 59 -0.93 -10.35 3.35
C SER A 59 -2.19 -10.16 2.50
N ARG A 60 -3.17 -9.39 2.98
CA ARG A 60 -4.42 -9.09 2.28
C ARG A 60 -4.33 -7.85 1.40
N ILE A 61 -3.28 -7.04 1.54
CA ILE A 61 -3.06 -5.87 0.69
C ILE A 61 -2.58 -6.36 -0.69
N LYS A 62 -3.30 -5.96 -1.74
CA LYS A 62 -3.04 -6.37 -3.13
C LYS A 62 -2.30 -5.29 -3.91
N SER A 63 -2.64 -4.02 -3.68
CA SER A 63 -2.03 -2.88 -4.37
C SER A 63 -2.02 -1.61 -3.52
N ILE A 64 -1.25 -0.62 -3.96
CA ILE A 64 -1.22 0.73 -3.41
C ILE A 64 -1.51 1.70 -4.56
N LYS A 65 -2.39 2.64 -4.30
CA LYS A 65 -2.85 3.65 -5.26
C LYS A 65 -2.55 5.03 -4.74
N ARG A 66 -2.15 5.91 -5.65
CA ARG A 66 -2.05 7.34 -5.42
C ARG A 66 -3.40 7.99 -5.69
N LYS A 67 -3.95 8.69 -4.69
CA LYS A 67 -5.31 9.25 -4.74
C LYS A 67 -5.42 10.42 -5.71
N SER A 68 -4.44 11.32 -5.71
CA SER A 68 -4.41 12.49 -6.60
C SER A 68 -4.47 12.16 -8.09
N THR A 69 -3.80 11.09 -8.51
CA THR A 69 -3.74 10.69 -9.94
C THR A 69 -4.59 9.47 -10.26
N GLY A 70 -5.07 8.74 -9.24
CA GLY A 70 -5.70 7.43 -9.40
C GLY A 70 -4.76 6.31 -9.83
N GLN A 71 -3.44 6.58 -9.95
CA GLN A 71 -2.47 5.62 -10.45
C GLN A 71 -2.13 4.55 -9.40
N VAL A 72 -2.10 3.30 -9.82
CA VAL A 72 -1.55 2.20 -9.00
C VAL A 72 -0.03 2.31 -9.04
N VAL A 73 0.59 2.50 -7.88
CA VAL A 73 2.05 2.69 -7.74
C VAL A 73 2.76 1.43 -7.29
N TRP A 74 2.02 0.47 -6.74
CA TRP A 74 2.54 -0.85 -6.41
C TRP A 74 1.42 -1.89 -6.56
N HIS A 75 1.71 -3.04 -7.16
CA HIS A 75 0.75 -4.12 -7.32
C HIS A 75 1.42 -5.49 -7.19
N ARG A 76 0.95 -6.29 -6.23
CA ARG A 76 1.53 -7.61 -5.93
C ARG A 76 1.46 -8.59 -7.11
N ASN A 77 0.25 -8.78 -7.65
CA ASN A 77 0.01 -9.79 -8.69
C ASN A 77 0.60 -9.39 -10.05
N GLU A 78 0.50 -8.10 -10.41
CA GLU A 78 1.06 -7.58 -11.66
C GLU A 78 2.57 -7.30 -11.58
N ARG A 79 3.19 -7.50 -10.41
CA ARG A 79 4.60 -7.18 -10.13
C ARG A 79 4.97 -5.74 -10.52
N LEU A 80 4.05 -4.81 -10.31
CA LEU A 80 4.25 -3.38 -10.54
C LEU A 80 4.89 -2.74 -9.31
N ASP A 81 5.94 -1.96 -9.52
CA ASP A 81 6.61 -1.19 -8.46
C ASP A 81 7.18 0.11 -9.01
N LEU A 82 6.37 1.18 -8.97
CA LEU A 82 6.76 2.51 -9.41
C LEU A 82 7.42 3.32 -8.31
N LEU A 83 7.37 2.82 -7.07
CA LEU A 83 7.99 3.47 -5.93
C LEU A 83 9.48 3.14 -5.85
N SER A 84 9.92 1.96 -6.29
CA SER A 84 11.32 1.51 -6.17
C SER A 84 12.27 1.93 -7.28
N LEU A 85 11.73 2.49 -8.36
CA LEU A 85 12.49 2.96 -9.53
C LEU A 85 13.22 4.28 -9.27
#